data_AF-A0A4Z2GZ68-F1
#
_entry.id   AF-A0A4Z2GZ68-F1
#
_cell.length_a   1.000
_cell.length_b   1.000
_cell.length_c   1.000
_cell.angle_alpha   90.00
_cell.angle_beta   90.00
_cell.angle_gamma   90.00
#
_symmetry.space_group_name_H-M   'P 1'
#
loop_
_entity.id
_entity.type
_entity.pdbx_description
1 polymer ?
#
loop_
_entity_poly.entity_id
_entity_poly.type
_entity_poly.pdbx_seq_one_letter_code
_entity_poly.pdbx_strand_id
1 'polypeptide(L)'
;MSVFPIFRKPGAGTTYIFGRGGALITYTWPPNDRPSTRADRLAVGFSTQLKEAVLVRVESAKGLGDYLELHIVRHHRGDAEGAGFEMMDG
;
A
#
# COMPACT_ATOMS: atom_id res chain seq x y z
N MET A 1 -21.97 -0.43 1.71
CA MET A 1 -20.56 -0.80 2.01
C MET A 1 -20.49 -1.07 3.50
N SER A 2 -20.63 -2.33 3.93
CA SER A 2 -20.57 -2.70 5.35
C SER A 2 -19.18 -3.24 5.68
N VAL A 3 -18.55 -2.63 6.68
CA VAL A 3 -17.30 -3.10 7.27
C VAL A 3 -17.67 -4.15 8.30
N PHE A 4 -17.40 -5.43 7.99
CA PHE A 4 -17.50 -6.50 8.98
C PHE A 4 -16.08 -6.83 9.46
N PRO A 5 -15.77 -6.71 10.76
CA PRO A 5 -14.48 -7.13 11.28
C PRO A 5 -14.41 -8.67 11.28
N ILE A 6 -13.58 -9.24 10.40
CA ILE A 6 -13.31 -10.68 10.38
C ILE A 6 -12.09 -10.95 11.27
N PHE A 7 -12.29 -11.76 12.32
CA PHE A 7 -11.30 -12.29 13.26
C PHE A 7 -10.18 -11.32 13.70
N ARG A 8 -10.44 -10.58 14.79
CA ARG A 8 -9.40 -9.78 15.47
C ARG A 8 -8.45 -10.70 16.24
N LYS A 9 -7.20 -10.82 15.79
CA LYS A 9 -6.09 -11.21 16.69
C LYS A 9 -5.85 -10.03 17.65
N PRO A 10 -5.83 -10.22 18.98
CA PRO A 10 -5.55 -9.12 19.92
C PRO A 10 -4.18 -8.50 19.59
N GLY A 11 -4.16 -7.20 19.28
CA GLY A 11 -2.95 -6.45 18.91
C GLY A 11 -2.74 -6.18 17.40
N ALA A 12 -3.60 -6.67 16.50
CA ALA A 12 -3.41 -6.56 15.04
C ALA A 12 -3.89 -5.25 14.38
N GLY A 13 -4.28 -4.23 15.16
CA GLY A 13 -4.74 -2.94 14.63
C GLY A 13 -6.08 -3.00 13.87
N THR A 14 -6.30 -2.02 12.99
CA THR A 14 -7.50 -1.91 12.15
C THR A 14 -7.28 -2.63 10.82
N THR A 15 -8.21 -3.50 10.42
CA THR A 15 -8.13 -4.29 9.17
C THR A 15 -9.24 -3.87 8.20
N TYR A 16 -8.87 -3.78 6.91
CA TYR A 16 -9.80 -3.50 5.81
C TYR A 16 -9.77 -4.65 4.79
N ILE A 17 -10.90 -4.90 4.14
CA ILE A 17 -11.03 -5.91 3.09
C ILE A 17 -11.40 -5.19 1.79
N PHE A 18 -10.57 -5.39 0.77
CA PHE A 18 -10.74 -4.84 -0.56
C PHE A 18 -11.39 -5.93 -1.41
N GLY A 19 -12.66 -5.72 -1.76
CA GLY A 19 -13.46 -6.71 -2.50
C GLY A 19 -13.11 -6.78 -3.99
N ARG A 20 -13.88 -7.58 -4.72
CA ARG A 20 -13.80 -7.66 -6.19
C ARG A 20 -14.07 -6.27 -6.80
N GLY A 21 -13.14 -5.77 -7.61
CA GLY A 21 -13.16 -4.40 -8.15
C GLY A 21 -12.26 -3.41 -7.41
N GLY A 22 -11.65 -3.82 -6.29
CA GLY A 22 -10.77 -2.99 -5.49
C GLY A 22 -11.52 -2.02 -4.57
N ALA A 23 -10.75 -1.24 -3.82
CA ALA A 23 -11.21 -0.10 -3.05
C ALA A 23 -10.05 0.90 -2.92
N LEU A 24 -10.35 2.12 -2.49
CA LEU A 24 -9.33 3.14 -2.25
C LEU A 24 -9.62 3.84 -0.93
N ILE A 25 -8.60 3.94 -0.09
CA ILE A 25 -8.62 4.77 1.12
C ILE A 25 -7.62 5.88 0.87
N THR A 26 -8.08 7.12 0.95
CA THR A 26 -7.24 8.30 0.73
C THR A 26 -7.13 9.09 2.03
N TYR A 27 -5.90 9.46 2.38
CA TYR A 27 -5.62 10.46 3.39
C TYR A 27 -4.89 11.63 2.74
N THR A 28 -5.42 12.83 2.92
CA THR A 28 -4.84 14.05 2.35
C THR A 28 -4.45 14.98 3.49
N TRP A 29 -3.15 15.29 3.59
CA TRP A 29 -2.68 16.32 4.51
C TRP A 29 -3.29 17.68 4.15
N PRO A 30 -3.68 18.49 5.15
CA PRO A 30 -3.94 19.91 4.94
C PRO A 30 -2.76 20.58 4.22
N PRO A 31 -3.01 21.60 3.36
CA PRO A 31 -1.95 22.18 2.53
C PRO A 31 -0.72 22.67 3.31
N ASN A 32 -0.91 23.20 4.52
CA ASN A 32 0.15 23.77 5.35
C ASN A 32 0.84 22.74 6.26
N ASP A 33 0.30 21.52 6.36
CA ASP A 33 0.80 20.48 7.28
C ASP A 33 1.48 19.34 6.52
N ARG A 34 1.86 19.57 5.25
CA ARG A 34 2.51 18.55 4.42
C ARG A 34 3.93 18.29 4.94
N PRO A 35 4.23 17.07 5.42
CA PRO A 35 5.56 16.76 5.93
C PRO A 35 6.57 16.66 4.78
N SER A 36 7.82 17.00 5.09
CA SER A 36 9.00 16.67 4.27
C SER A 36 9.98 15.96 5.18
N THR A 37 10.38 14.75 4.79
CA THR A 37 11.15 13.82 5.62
C THR A 37 12.47 13.48 4.94
N ARG A 38 13.48 13.11 5.73
CA ARG A 38 14.76 12.57 5.23
C ARG A 38 14.82 11.04 5.30
N ALA A 39 13.90 10.43 6.03
CA ALA A 39 13.83 9.00 6.25
C ALA A 39 12.39 8.61 6.59
N ASP A 40 11.86 7.65 5.84
CA ASP A 40 10.50 7.14 6.01
C ASP A 40 10.52 5.71 6.54
N ARG A 41 9.49 5.37 7.33
CA ARG A 41 9.25 4.01 7.80
C ARG A 41 7.79 3.67 7.53
N LEU A 42 7.57 2.66 6.70
CA LEU A 42 6.24 2.16 6.34
C LEU A 42 6.14 0.67 6.70
N ALA A 43 5.08 0.30 7.41
CA ALA A 43 4.78 -1.09 7.75
C ALA A 43 3.28 -1.36 7.56
N VAL A 44 2.95 -2.41 6.83
CA VAL A 44 1.57 -2.87 6.61
C VAL A 44 1.54 -4.40 6.60
N GLY A 45 0.55 -4.97 7.30
CA GLY A 45 0.21 -6.38 7.17
C GLY A 45 -0.80 -6.56 6.05
N PHE A 46 -0.54 -7.45 5.10
CA PHE A 46 -1.46 -7.74 3.99
C PHE A 46 -1.54 -9.25 3.72
N SER A 47 -2.63 -9.66 3.06
CA SER A 47 -2.83 -11.01 2.56
C SER A 47 -3.60 -10.90 1.25
N THR A 48 -3.07 -11.49 0.17
CA THR A 48 -3.67 -11.44 -1.16
C THR A 48 -3.23 -12.63 -2.00
N GLN A 49 -4.01 -12.95 -3.02
CA GLN A 49 -3.66 -13.92 -4.08
C GLN A 49 -3.27 -13.21 -5.38
N LEU A 50 -3.34 -11.87 -5.42
CA LEU A 50 -2.94 -11.09 -6.59
C LEU A 50 -1.43 -11.16 -6.79
N LYS A 51 -1.01 -11.34 -8.04
CA LYS A 51 0.40 -11.35 -8.46
C LYS A 51 0.95 -9.94 -8.69
N GLU A 52 0.05 -8.98 -8.93
CA GLU A 52 0.36 -7.57 -9.19
C GLU A 52 -0.71 -6.72 -8.50
N ALA A 53 -0.30 -5.76 -7.66
CA ALA A 53 -1.20 -4.83 -6.97
C ALA A 53 -0.44 -3.69 -6.30
N VAL A 54 -0.97 -2.47 -6.33
CA VAL A 54 -0.51 -1.36 -5.47
C VAL A 54 -1.21 -1.46 -4.12
N LEU A 55 -0.44 -1.45 -3.03
CA LEU A 55 -0.97 -1.55 -1.67
C LEU A 55 -1.03 -0.18 -0.98
N VAL A 56 0.05 0.61 -1.10
CA VAL A 56 0.16 1.95 -0.52
C VAL A 56 0.91 2.84 -1.49
N ARG A 57 0.44 4.08 -1.66
CA ARG A 57 1.14 5.11 -2.42
C ARG A 57 1.08 6.42 -1.65
N VAL A 58 2.23 7.05 -1.49
CA VAL A 58 2.39 8.39 -0.90
C VAL A 58 2.89 9.29 -2.02
N GLU A 59 2.13 10.33 -2.33
CA GLU A 59 2.48 11.29 -3.35
C GLU A 59 2.80 12.64 -2.71
N SER A 60 3.85 13.29 -3.23
CA SER A 60 4.16 14.67 -2.91
C SER A 60 3.13 15.65 -3.46
N ALA A 61 3.32 16.94 -3.14
CA ALA A 61 2.50 17.99 -3.73
C ALA A 61 2.61 17.98 -5.26
N LYS A 62 1.49 18.29 -5.93
CA LYS A 62 1.43 18.42 -7.38
C LYS A 62 2.58 19.28 -7.90
N GLY A 63 3.39 18.73 -8.80
CA GLY A 63 4.51 19.41 -9.45
C GLY A 63 5.89 19.12 -8.86
N LEU A 64 5.98 18.39 -7.73
CA LEU A 64 7.27 17.98 -7.16
C LEU A 64 7.78 16.67 -7.77
N GLY A 65 6.88 15.72 -8.01
CA GLY A 65 7.23 14.45 -8.67
C GLY A 65 7.61 13.33 -7.69
N ASP A 66 8.07 13.68 -6.50
CA ASP A 66 8.49 12.71 -5.48
C ASP A 66 7.33 11.79 -5.05
N TYR A 67 7.60 10.48 -4.96
CA TYR A 67 6.63 9.52 -4.45
C TYR A 67 7.28 8.30 -3.80
N LEU A 68 6.53 7.68 -2.89
CA LEU A 68 6.83 6.36 -2.34
C LEU A 68 5.68 5.41 -2.69
N GLU A 69 5.98 4.31 -3.36
CA GLU A 69 4.98 3.29 -3.67
C GLU A 69 5.40 1.92 -3.15
N LEU A 70 4.45 1.29 -2.46
CA LEU A 70 4.51 -0.10 -2.08
C LEU A 70 3.57 -0.90 -2.98
N HIS A 71 4.13 -1.83 -3.75
CA HIS A 71 3.35 -2.73 -4.59
C HIS A 71 3.91 -4.15 -4.62
N ILE A 72 3.07 -5.04 -5.12
CA ILE A 72 3.40 -6.42 -5.47
C ILE A 72 3.70 -6.43 -6.96
N VAL A 73 4.88 -6.93 -7.33
CA VAL A 73 5.28 -7.15 -8.72
C VAL A 73 5.21 -8.63 -9.06
N ARG A 74 4.89 -8.95 -10.32
CA ARG A 74 5.06 -10.32 -10.78
C ARG A 74 6.54 -10.63 -10.92
N HIS A 75 7.01 -11.61 -10.17
CA HIS A 75 8.39 -12.07 -10.24
C HIS A 75 8.48 -13.32 -11.12
N HIS A 76 9.33 -13.26 -12.15
CA HIS A 76 9.70 -14.44 -12.94
C HIS A 76 11.13 -14.85 -12.57
N ARG A 77 11.29 -16.07 -12.02
CA ARG A 77 12.61 -16.67 -11.78
C ARG A 77 12.72 -17.98 -12.54
N GLY A 78 13.26 -17.92 -13.76
CA GLY A 78 13.26 -19.08 -14.67
C GLY A 78 11.81 -19.50 -15.00
N ASP A 79 11.51 -20.79 -14.85
CA ASP A 79 10.20 -21.38 -15.13
C ASP A 79 9.16 -21.18 -14.00
N ALA A 80 9.55 -20.56 -12.88
CA ALA A 80 8.68 -20.30 -11.75
C ALA A 80 8.15 -18.86 -11.75
N GLU A 81 6.81 -18.74 -11.77
CA GLU A 81 6.09 -17.47 -11.62
C GLU A 81 5.64 -17.28 -10.16
N GLY A 82 5.96 -16.13 -9.57
CA GLY A 82 5.57 -15.79 -8.20
C GLY A 82 5.28 -14.30 -8.04
N ALA A 83 4.93 -13.90 -6.82
CA ALA A 83 4.79 -12.50 -6.43
C ALA A 83 6.07 -12.05 -5.72
N GLY A 84 6.62 -10.92 -6.16
CA GLY A 84 7.71 -10.20 -5.51
C GLY A 84 7.19 -8.93 -4.83
N PHE A 85 7.96 -8.41 -3.90
CA PHE A 85 7.68 -7.18 -3.18
C PHE A 85 8.75 -6.15 -3.54
N GLU A 86 8.32 -4.97 -3.96
CA GLU A 86 9.20 -3.87 -4.32
C GLU A 86 8.66 -2.57 -3.71
N MET A 87 9.58 -1.79 -3.15
CA MET A 87 9.32 -0.42 -2.72
C MET A 87 10.00 0.49 -3.74
N MET A 88 9.23 1.32 -4.43
CA MET A 88 9.75 2.31 -5.36
C MET A 88 9.80 3.67 -4.68
N ASP A 89 10.95 4.33 -4.82
CA ASP A 89 11.20 5.72 -4.44
C ASP A 89 11.66 6.43 -5.73
N GLY A 90 11.01 7.53 -6.09
CA GLY A 90 11.21 8.19 -7.38
C GLY A 90 10.97 9.68 -7.32
#